data_AF-A0A7V5KQB7-F1
#
_entry.id   AF-A0A7V5KQB7-F1
#
_cell.length_a   1.000
_cell.length_b   1.000
_cell.length_c   1.000
_cell.angle_alpha   90.00
_cell.angle_beta   90.00
_cell.angle_gamma   90.00
#
_symmetry.space_group_name_H-M   'P 1'
#
loop_
_entity.id
_entity.type
_entity.pdbx_description
1 polymer ?
#
loop_
_entity_poly.entity_id
_entity_poly.type
_entity_poly.pdbx_seq_one_letter_code
_entity_poly.pdbx_strand_id
1 'polypeptide(L)'
;MAQATGTKTTLAGTVTALHIDTVTGIGKVSFVLTPVSFVKMRKITQAAVDYAGTAVTIALGLIGIMAMWLGIMKIAEQAGIIKFITKVVTPIMKRIFPDVPQDHPAIGAMIMNISANMLGLSNAATPLGLKAMEELDKLNKKKGTATNAMVTFLAINTAGLTLIPATAIAIRASLGSMNPTVIVGTSIFGASCATIVGITTAKLLEKLPVYRRALEPEAESDGLNSEEKRPDDKESGS
;
A
#
# COMPACT_ATOMS: atom_id res chain seq x y z
N MET A 1 32.29 -26.86 -31.35
CA MET A 1 31.39 -26.73 -30.18
C MET A 1 30.23 -25.84 -30.60
N ALA A 2 29.04 -26.40 -30.80
CA ALA A 2 27.84 -25.60 -31.10
C ALA A 2 27.16 -25.24 -29.77
N GLN A 3 27.05 -23.94 -29.48
CA GLN A 3 26.24 -23.44 -28.36
C GLN A 3 24.85 -23.08 -28.88
N ALA A 4 23.82 -23.75 -28.40
CA ALA A 4 22.44 -23.32 -28.58
C ALA A 4 22.13 -22.26 -27.51
N THR A 5 21.97 -21.01 -27.92
CA THR A 5 21.54 -19.92 -27.04
C THR A 5 20.03 -20.02 -26.84
N GLY A 6 19.60 -20.59 -25.71
CA GLY A 6 18.19 -20.63 -25.32
C GLY A 6 17.72 -19.26 -24.80
N THR A 7 16.56 -18.81 -25.27
CA THR A 7 15.83 -17.65 -24.74
C THR A 7 15.42 -17.90 -23.28
N LYS A 8 15.17 -16.82 -22.51
CA LYS A 8 15.00 -16.69 -21.04
C LYS A 8 14.21 -17.74 -20.24
N THR A 9 13.64 -18.77 -20.87
CA THR A 9 12.84 -19.83 -20.24
C THR A 9 13.25 -21.24 -20.68
N THR A 10 14.41 -21.41 -21.33
CA THR A 10 14.85 -22.72 -21.85
C THR A 10 16.13 -23.18 -21.15
N LEU A 11 16.19 -24.44 -20.74
CA LEU A 11 17.39 -25.08 -20.20
C LEU A 11 18.50 -25.09 -21.26
N ALA A 12 19.48 -24.20 -21.11
CA ALA A 12 20.66 -24.18 -21.96
C ALA A 12 21.67 -25.25 -21.48
N GLY A 13 22.07 -26.14 -22.39
CA GLY A 13 23.11 -27.13 -22.18
C GLY A 13 24.18 -27.02 -23.26
N THR A 14 25.43 -27.37 -22.94
CA THR A 14 26.53 -27.38 -23.91
C THR A 14 26.77 -28.82 -24.35
N VAL A 15 26.81 -29.06 -25.67
CA VAL A 15 27.20 -30.36 -26.23
C VAL A 15 28.71 -30.41 -26.29
N THR A 16 29.33 -31.17 -25.39
CA THR A 16 30.79 -31.20 -25.24
C THR A 16 31.46 -32.22 -26.17
N ALA A 17 30.76 -33.28 -26.60
CA ALA A 17 31.31 -34.25 -27.55
C ALA A 17 30.23 -34.88 -28.45
N LEU A 18 30.54 -34.93 -29.75
CA LEU A 18 29.82 -35.68 -30.78
C LEU A 18 30.83 -36.66 -31.38
N HIS A 19 30.71 -37.95 -31.06
CA HIS A 19 31.55 -38.99 -31.69
C HIS A 19 30.64 -39.82 -32.60
N ILE A 20 30.90 -39.77 -33.90
CA ILE A 20 30.17 -40.53 -34.93
C ILE A 20 31.12 -41.59 -35.45
N ASP A 21 30.81 -42.86 -35.19
CA ASP A 21 31.57 -43.98 -35.76
C ASP A 21 31.09 -44.25 -37.19
N THR A 22 31.99 -44.05 -38.16
CA THR A 22 31.68 -44.07 -39.60
C THR A 22 31.36 -45.47 -40.15
N VAL A 23 31.59 -46.52 -39.35
CA VAL A 23 31.38 -47.92 -39.77
C VAL A 23 29.99 -48.46 -39.42
N THR A 24 29.37 -47.96 -38.35
CA THR A 24 28.05 -48.43 -37.85
C THR A 24 26.96 -47.35 -37.88
N GLY A 25 27.30 -46.10 -38.16
CA GLY A 25 26.33 -45.01 -38.33
C GLY A 25 25.66 -44.52 -37.04
N ILE A 26 26.14 -44.97 -35.87
CA ILE A 26 25.57 -44.59 -34.56
C ILE A 26 26.47 -43.54 -33.92
N GLY A 27 25.91 -42.36 -33.65
CA GLY A 27 26.60 -41.26 -32.96
C GLY A 27 26.23 -41.19 -31.48
N LYS A 28 27.23 -41.03 -30.61
CA LYS A 28 27.02 -40.86 -29.16
C LYS A 28 27.09 -39.36 -28.82
N VAL A 29 26.02 -38.81 -28.26
CA VAL A 29 25.93 -37.39 -27.86
C VAL A 29 25.83 -37.29 -26.35
N SER A 30 26.75 -36.56 -25.73
CA SER A 30 26.71 -36.28 -24.28
C SER A 30 26.34 -34.81 -24.04
N PHE A 31 25.25 -34.60 -23.30
CA PHE A 31 24.76 -33.27 -22.91
C PHE A 31 25.15 -32.99 -21.45
N VAL A 32 25.73 -31.82 -21.19
CA VAL A 32 25.92 -31.32 -19.82
C VAL A 32 25.02 -30.11 -19.63
N LEU A 33 24.05 -30.22 -18.71
CA LEU A 33 23.18 -29.12 -18.31
C LEU A 33 23.94 -28.14 -17.41
N THR A 34 23.72 -26.84 -17.61
CA THR A 34 24.30 -25.79 -16.76
C THR A 34 23.83 -25.99 -15.30
N PRO A 35 24.71 -25.97 -14.28
CA PRO A 35 24.30 -26.19 -12.90
C PRO A 35 23.35 -25.08 -12.43
N VAL A 36 22.10 -25.44 -12.13
CA VAL A 36 21.13 -24.53 -11.49
C VAL A 36 21.67 -24.20 -10.09
N SER A 37 21.96 -22.93 -9.83
CA SER A 37 22.56 -22.51 -8.54
C SER A 37 21.50 -22.49 -7.43
N PHE A 38 21.24 -23.66 -6.83
CA PHE A 38 20.36 -23.82 -5.65
C PHE A 38 20.81 -22.99 -4.43
N VAL A 39 22.03 -22.45 -4.44
CA VAL A 39 22.56 -21.55 -3.42
C VAL A 39 21.70 -20.28 -3.30
N LYS A 40 21.19 -19.75 -4.41
CA LYS A 40 20.33 -18.54 -4.39
C LYS A 40 18.92 -18.86 -3.87
N MET A 41 18.33 -19.98 -4.25
CA MET A 41 17.01 -20.38 -3.72
C MET A 41 17.05 -20.62 -2.21
N ARG A 42 18.06 -21.33 -1.71
CA ARG A 42 18.20 -21.55 -0.26
C ARG A 42 18.35 -20.23 0.52
N LYS A 43 19.11 -19.26 -0.02
CA LYS A 43 19.23 -17.92 0.59
C LYS A 43 17.91 -17.16 0.60
N ILE A 44 17.11 -17.24 -0.47
CA ILE A 44 15.79 -16.60 -0.54
C ILE A 44 14.83 -17.25 0.46
N THR A 45 14.78 -18.58 0.52
CA THR A 45 13.93 -19.30 1.48
C THR A 45 14.32 -18.99 2.91
N GLN A 46 15.62 -18.99 3.24
CA GLN A 46 16.08 -18.63 4.58
C GLN A 46 15.74 -17.19 4.92
N ALA A 47 16.01 -16.24 4.02
CA ALA A 47 15.64 -14.84 4.22
C ALA A 47 14.13 -14.68 4.44
N ALA A 48 13.29 -15.39 3.70
CA ALA A 48 11.84 -15.33 3.89
C ALA A 48 11.42 -15.77 5.30
N VAL A 49 12.02 -16.82 5.86
CA VAL A 49 11.76 -17.30 7.23
C VAL A 49 12.29 -16.30 8.27
N ASP A 50 13.50 -15.75 8.07
CA ASP A 50 14.09 -14.77 8.98
C ASP A 50 13.27 -13.46 9.02
N TYR A 51 12.77 -13.02 7.86
CA TYR A 51 11.87 -11.86 7.78
C TYR A 51 10.51 -12.13 8.42
N ALA A 52 9.99 -13.36 8.38
CA ALA A 52 8.77 -13.71 9.11
C ALA A 52 8.95 -13.51 10.63
N GLY A 53 10.08 -13.94 11.20
CA GLY A 53 10.40 -13.68 12.60
C GLY A 53 10.53 -12.19 12.92
N THR A 54 11.24 -11.45 12.07
CA THR A 54 11.39 -9.99 12.19
C THR A 54 10.03 -9.28 12.17
N ALA A 55 9.14 -9.67 11.26
CA ALA A 55 7.79 -9.10 11.15
C ALA A 55 6.98 -9.31 12.43
N VAL A 56 7.05 -10.49 13.05
CA VAL A 56 6.36 -10.78 14.32
C VAL A 56 6.91 -9.92 15.46
N THR A 57 8.23 -9.80 15.59
CA THR A 57 8.85 -8.94 16.61
C THR A 57 8.40 -7.48 16.48
N ILE A 58 8.38 -6.97 15.25
CA ILE A 58 7.90 -5.61 14.97
C ILE A 58 6.40 -5.50 15.31
N ALA A 59 5.58 -6.45 14.85
CA ALA A 59 4.14 -6.43 15.09
C ALA A 59 3.79 -6.43 16.57
N LEU A 60 4.44 -7.27 17.39
CA LEU A 60 4.23 -7.30 18.85
C LEU A 60 4.60 -5.98 19.53
N GLY A 61 5.72 -5.36 19.12
CA GLY A 61 6.10 -4.03 19.61
C GLY A 61 5.08 -2.96 19.24
N LEU A 62 4.53 -3.03 18.02
CA LEU A 62 3.52 -2.09 17.52
C LEU A 62 2.15 -2.27 18.19
N ILE A 63 1.71 -3.50 18.48
CA ILE A 63 0.40 -3.76 19.10
C ILE A 63 0.27 -3.07 20.46
N GLY A 64 1.30 -3.15 21.31
CA GLY A 64 1.26 -2.55 22.66
C GLY A 64 1.12 -1.02 22.61
N ILE A 65 1.96 -0.36 21.82
CA ILE A 65 1.90 1.10 21.67
C ILE A 65 0.60 1.54 20.96
N MET A 66 0.12 0.78 19.97
CA MET A 66 -1.15 1.07 19.28
C MET A 66 -2.35 0.92 20.21
N ALA A 67 -2.41 -0.13 21.04
CA ALA A 67 -3.49 -0.31 22.00
C ALA A 67 -3.54 0.83 23.02
N MET A 68 -2.39 1.30 23.50
CA MET A 68 -2.28 2.47 24.38
C MET A 68 -2.84 3.73 23.71
N TRP A 69 -2.38 4.04 22.50
CA TRP A 69 -2.80 5.25 21.79
C TRP A 69 -4.27 5.22 21.38
N LEU A 70 -4.77 4.08 20.88
CA LEU A 70 -6.19 3.90 20.55
C LEU A 70 -7.06 4.02 21.81
N GLY A 71 -6.58 3.52 22.96
CA GLY A 71 -7.23 3.71 24.25
C GLY A 71 -7.34 5.18 24.66
N ILE A 72 -6.23 5.92 24.63
CA ILE A 72 -6.21 7.37 24.91
C ILE A 72 -7.12 8.12 23.94
N MET A 73 -7.09 7.76 22.66
CA MET A 73 -7.96 8.36 21.64
C MET A 73 -9.44 8.08 21.94
N LYS A 74 -9.79 6.86 22.38
CA LYS A 74 -11.16 6.53 22.79
C LYS A 74 -11.61 7.37 23.98
N ILE A 75 -10.72 7.63 24.94
CA ILE A 75 -10.99 8.53 26.05
C ILE A 75 -11.21 9.97 25.55
N ALA A 76 -10.37 10.47 24.63
CA ALA A 76 -10.54 11.81 24.04
C ALA A 76 -11.84 11.95 23.23
N GLU A 77 -12.27 10.88 22.55
CA GLU A 77 -13.54 10.81 21.84
C GLU A 77 -14.73 10.86 22.81
N GLN A 78 -14.69 10.07 23.88
CA GLN A 78 -15.70 10.06 24.94
C GLN A 78 -15.74 11.38 25.72
N ALA A 79 -14.59 12.03 25.92
CA ALA A 79 -14.46 13.35 26.54
C ALA A 79 -14.96 14.50 25.64
N GLY A 80 -15.33 14.23 24.39
CA GLY A 80 -15.88 15.22 23.47
C GLY A 80 -14.84 16.17 22.85
N ILE A 81 -13.54 16.01 23.16
CA ILE A 81 -12.45 16.78 22.57
C ILE A 81 -12.44 16.59 21.05
N ILE A 82 -12.65 15.36 20.59
CA ILE A 82 -12.72 15.04 19.16
C ILE A 82 -13.93 15.71 18.49
N LYS A 83 -15.08 15.80 19.17
CA LYS A 83 -16.25 16.51 18.62
C LYS A 83 -15.98 18.01 18.46
N PHE A 84 -15.25 18.60 19.40
CA PHE A 84 -14.85 20.00 19.32
C PHE A 84 -13.87 20.26 18.16
N ILE A 85 -12.79 19.48 18.06
CA ILE A 85 -11.81 19.58 16.95
C ILE A 85 -12.51 19.33 15.61
N THR A 86 -13.39 18.32 15.56
CA THR A 86 -14.19 18.02 14.37
C THR A 86 -14.96 19.27 13.95
N LYS A 87 -15.73 19.90 14.85
CA LYS A 87 -16.51 21.11 14.51
C LYS A 87 -15.67 22.25 13.94
N VAL A 88 -14.42 22.41 14.40
CA VAL A 88 -13.48 23.44 13.91
C VAL A 88 -12.89 23.07 12.55
N VAL A 89 -12.59 21.79 12.31
CA VAL A 89 -11.92 21.31 11.09
C VAL A 89 -12.92 20.94 9.97
N THR A 90 -14.17 20.61 10.33
CA THR A 90 -15.28 20.31 9.41
C THR A 90 -15.40 21.29 8.23
N PRO A 91 -15.35 22.63 8.39
CA PRO A 91 -15.46 23.54 7.24
C PRO A 91 -14.32 23.38 6.23
N ILE A 92 -13.10 23.09 6.70
CA ILE A 92 -11.95 22.81 5.83
C ILE A 92 -12.16 21.46 5.13
N MET A 93 -12.58 20.45 5.89
CA MET A 93 -12.81 19.10 5.37
C MET A 93 -13.91 19.06 4.31
N LYS A 94 -14.99 19.83 4.49
CA LYS A 94 -16.08 19.98 3.50
C LYS A 94 -15.58 20.55 2.17
N ARG A 95 -14.56 21.40 2.19
CA ARG A 95 -13.99 22.00 0.98
C ARG A 95 -13.02 21.06 0.26
N ILE A 96 -12.27 20.26 1.02
CA ILE A 96 -11.28 19.31 0.46
C ILE A 96 -11.95 18.00 0.00
N PHE A 97 -12.96 17.52 0.74
CA PHE A 97 -13.66 16.25 0.55
C PHE A 97 -15.16 16.46 0.27
N PRO A 98 -15.54 17.00 -0.91
CA PRO A 98 -16.94 17.24 -1.25
C PRO A 98 -17.76 15.95 -1.39
N ASP A 99 -17.12 14.82 -1.72
CA ASP A 99 -17.79 13.55 -2.02
C ASP A 99 -18.13 12.70 -0.78
N VAL A 100 -17.72 13.14 0.42
CA VAL A 100 -17.92 12.38 1.67
C VAL A 100 -19.10 12.97 2.46
N PRO A 101 -20.15 12.17 2.76
CA PRO A 101 -21.29 12.64 3.57
C PRO A 101 -20.85 13.09 4.97
N GLN A 102 -21.42 14.19 5.46
CA GLN A 102 -21.00 14.83 6.73
C GLN A 102 -21.26 13.96 7.97
N ASP A 103 -22.30 13.12 7.94
CA ASP A 103 -22.67 12.23 9.05
C ASP A 103 -21.97 10.87 8.97
N HIS A 104 -21.10 10.65 7.97
CA HIS A 104 -20.40 9.38 7.82
C HIS A 104 -19.22 9.28 8.82
N PRO A 105 -19.02 8.13 9.48
CA PRO A 105 -17.90 7.91 10.42
C PRO A 105 -16.50 8.14 9.80
N ALA A 106 -16.40 8.10 8.46
CA ALA A 106 -15.18 8.43 7.73
C ALA A 106 -14.62 9.83 8.09
N ILE A 107 -15.48 10.84 8.26
CA ILE A 107 -15.04 12.21 8.59
C ILE A 107 -14.33 12.23 9.94
N GLY A 108 -14.92 11.60 10.97
CA GLY A 108 -14.32 11.52 12.29
C GLY A 108 -12.98 10.79 12.29
N ALA A 109 -12.89 9.64 11.61
CA ALA A 109 -11.65 8.88 11.48
C ALA A 109 -10.53 9.66 10.77
N MET A 110 -10.84 10.36 9.67
CA MET A 110 -9.88 11.19 8.96
C MET A 110 -9.37 12.36 9.82
N ILE A 111 -10.28 13.07 10.50
CA ILE A 111 -9.92 14.20 11.37
C ILE A 111 -9.04 13.72 12.52
N MET A 112 -9.35 12.57 13.11
CA MET A 112 -8.52 11.97 14.16
C MET A 112 -7.11 11.64 13.66
N ASN A 113 -6.99 11.01 12.49
CA ASN A 113 -5.69 10.71 11.89
C ASN A 113 -4.89 11.99 11.58
N ILE A 114 -5.49 12.99 10.95
CA ILE A 114 -4.82 14.27 10.63
C ILE A 114 -4.40 14.98 11.92
N SER A 115 -5.26 14.99 12.94
CA SER A 115 -4.95 15.58 14.25
C SER A 115 -3.79 14.86 14.94
N ALA A 116 -3.75 13.52 14.90
CA ALA A 116 -2.65 12.74 15.45
C ALA A 116 -1.33 13.05 14.74
N ASN A 117 -1.32 13.17 13.42
CA ASN A 117 -0.14 13.59 12.65
C ASN A 117 0.29 15.03 12.97
N MET A 118 -0.66 15.96 13.12
CA MET A 118 -0.39 17.35 13.47
C MET A 118 0.21 17.50 14.88
N LEU A 119 -0.21 16.66 15.82
CA LEU A 119 0.29 16.64 17.20
C LEU A 119 1.61 15.87 17.38
N GLY A 120 2.17 15.30 16.30
CA GLY A 120 3.41 14.52 16.36
C GLY A 120 3.22 13.10 16.88
N LEU A 121 1.98 12.61 16.93
CA LEU A 121 1.62 11.24 17.32
C LEU A 121 1.53 10.31 16.10
N SER A 122 2.51 10.40 15.19
CA SER A 122 2.49 9.70 13.89
C SER A 122 2.37 8.17 14.01
N ASN A 123 2.87 7.59 15.10
CA ASN A 123 2.73 6.15 15.40
C ASN A 123 1.28 5.71 15.64
N ALA A 124 0.44 6.62 16.15
CA ALA A 124 -1.01 6.40 16.31
C ALA A 124 -1.78 6.77 15.05
N ALA A 125 -1.22 7.61 14.19
CA ALA A 125 -1.91 8.08 12.99
C ALA A 125 -2.10 6.97 11.95
N THR A 126 -1.11 6.10 11.72
CA THR A 126 -1.21 5.02 10.73
C THR A 126 -2.42 4.10 10.92
N PRO A 127 -2.70 3.53 12.11
CA PRO A 127 -3.89 2.70 12.29
C PRO A 127 -5.21 3.48 12.19
N LEU A 128 -5.24 4.74 12.64
CA LEU A 128 -6.39 5.62 12.44
C LEU A 128 -6.61 5.92 10.95
N GLY A 129 -5.52 6.03 10.19
CA GLY A 129 -5.53 6.24 8.74
C GLY A 129 -6.06 5.02 8.00
N LEU A 130 -5.66 3.81 8.39
CA LEU A 130 -6.24 2.57 7.86
C LEU A 130 -7.72 2.49 8.16
N LYS A 131 -8.15 2.80 9.39
CA LYS A 131 -9.57 2.86 9.74
C LYS A 131 -10.33 3.88 8.88
N ALA A 132 -9.75 5.05 8.64
CA ALA A 132 -10.34 6.06 7.76
C ALA A 132 -10.44 5.57 6.31
N MET A 133 -9.43 4.87 5.79
CA MET A 133 -9.44 4.29 4.45
C MET A 133 -10.50 3.19 4.31
N GLU A 134 -10.70 2.35 5.32
CA GLU A 134 -11.80 1.37 5.36
C GLU A 134 -13.16 2.05 5.29
N GLU A 135 -13.38 3.11 6.07
CA GLU A 135 -14.64 3.86 6.06
C GLU A 135 -14.86 4.63 4.74
N LEU A 136 -13.79 5.14 4.12
CA LEU A 136 -13.87 5.75 2.79
C LEU A 136 -14.16 4.71 1.70
N ASP A 137 -13.61 3.49 1.81
CA ASP A 137 -13.89 2.43 0.85
C ASP A 137 -15.34 1.95 0.94
N LYS A 138 -16.03 2.04 2.09
CA LYS A 138 -17.47 1.75 2.16
C LYS A 138 -18.32 2.65 1.26
N LEU A 139 -17.87 3.89 1.03
CA LEU A 139 -18.51 4.85 0.12
C LEU A 139 -18.08 4.66 -1.34
N ASN A 140 -17.14 3.76 -1.60
CA ASN A 140 -16.60 3.51 -2.92
C ASN A 140 -17.55 2.67 -3.77
N LYS A 141 -17.90 3.21 -4.94
CA LYS A 141 -18.77 2.54 -5.93
C LYS A 141 -18.05 1.40 -6.67
N LYS A 142 -16.71 1.45 -6.81
CA LYS A 142 -15.90 0.45 -7.52
C LYS A 142 -14.82 -0.12 -6.60
N LYS A 143 -15.11 -1.28 -6.01
CA LYS A 143 -14.18 -1.98 -5.12
C LYS A 143 -12.85 -2.28 -5.83
N GLY A 144 -11.75 -2.06 -5.12
CA GLY A 144 -10.39 -2.21 -5.65
C GLY A 144 -9.84 -0.99 -6.40
N THR A 145 -10.66 0.05 -6.65
CA THR A 145 -10.20 1.31 -7.26
C THR A 145 -10.26 2.44 -6.23
N ALA A 146 -9.16 3.14 -5.99
CA ALA A 146 -9.14 4.25 -5.03
C ALA A 146 -9.99 5.44 -5.51
N THR A 147 -10.82 5.99 -4.62
CA THR A 147 -11.60 7.21 -4.91
C THR A 147 -10.75 8.47 -4.76
N ASN A 148 -11.19 9.59 -5.34
CA ASN A 148 -10.52 10.89 -5.20
C ASN A 148 -10.37 11.30 -3.73
N ALA A 149 -11.35 10.96 -2.88
CA ALA A 149 -11.27 11.16 -1.44
C ALA A 149 -10.13 10.34 -0.82
N MET A 150 -10.00 9.05 -1.15
CA MET A 150 -8.91 8.20 -0.65
C MET A 150 -7.53 8.72 -1.09
N VAL A 151 -7.39 9.14 -2.35
CA VAL A 151 -6.14 9.70 -2.88
C VAL A 151 -5.77 11.02 -2.21
N THR A 152 -6.75 11.92 -2.05
CA THR A 152 -6.52 13.21 -1.38
C THR A 152 -6.16 13.03 0.10
N PHE A 153 -6.82 12.11 0.79
CA PHE A 153 -6.52 11.78 2.18
C PHE A 153 -5.10 11.20 2.34
N LEU A 154 -4.68 10.33 1.41
CA LEU A 154 -3.33 9.79 1.37
C LEU A 154 -2.28 10.88 1.10
N ALA A 155 -2.57 11.83 0.22
CA ALA A 155 -1.67 12.94 -0.09
C ALA A 155 -1.42 13.82 1.16
N ILE A 156 -2.47 14.10 1.94
CA ILE A 156 -2.37 14.86 3.20
C ILE A 156 -1.52 14.10 4.22
N ASN A 157 -1.74 12.79 4.36
CA ASN A 157 -0.95 11.95 5.27
C ASN A 157 0.52 11.86 4.87
N THR A 158 0.79 11.76 3.57
CA THR A 158 2.16 11.70 3.02
C THR A 158 2.90 13.02 3.21
N ALA A 159 2.20 14.16 3.15
CA ALA A 159 2.80 15.46 3.38
C ALA A 159 3.25 15.69 4.83
N GLY A 160 2.72 14.91 5.79
CA GLY A 160 3.23 14.85 7.15
C GLY A 160 3.22 16.18 7.90
N LEU A 161 2.15 16.97 7.76
CA LEU A 161 2.03 18.25 8.47
C LEU A 161 1.99 18.02 9.99
N THR A 162 3.10 18.33 10.66
CA THR A 162 3.27 18.21 12.11
C THR A 162 3.61 19.57 12.71
N LEU A 163 2.78 20.05 13.64
CA LEU A 163 2.96 21.33 14.33
C LEU A 163 4.05 21.26 15.40
N ILE A 164 4.13 20.13 16.11
CA ILE A 164 5.14 19.89 17.14
C ILE A 164 5.89 18.61 16.79
N PRO A 165 7.07 18.69 16.13
CA PRO A 165 7.89 17.54 15.79
C PRO A 165 8.63 17.04 17.05
N ALA A 166 7.89 16.59 18.06
CA ALA A 166 8.40 16.19 19.37
C ALA A 166 9.50 15.12 19.27
N THR A 167 9.34 14.15 18.37
CA THR A 167 10.35 13.11 18.10
C THR A 167 11.65 13.70 17.55
N ALA A 168 11.57 14.64 16.62
CA ALA A 168 12.76 15.28 16.06
C ALA A 168 13.47 16.17 17.09
N ILE A 169 12.70 16.88 17.93
CA ILE A 169 13.22 17.66 19.06
C ILE A 169 13.91 16.73 20.06
N ALA A 170 13.30 15.59 20.40
CA ALA A 170 13.85 14.61 21.34
C ALA A 170 15.17 14.00 20.84
N ILE A 171 15.26 13.66 19.55
CA ILE A 171 16.51 13.18 18.93
C ILE A 171 17.58 14.27 18.94
N ARG A 172 17.22 15.52 18.60
CA ARG A 172 18.16 16.65 18.64
C ARG A 172 18.67 16.90 20.06
N ALA A 173 17.79 16.83 21.05
CA ALA A 173 18.14 16.99 22.45
C ALA A 173 19.07 15.86 22.95
N SER A 174 18.78 14.60 22.59
CA SER A 174 19.63 13.45 22.99
C SER A 174 21.02 13.47 22.35
N LEU A 175 21.16 14.09 21.18
CA LEU A 175 22.43 14.29 20.48
C LEU A 175 23.19 15.58 20.89
N GLY A 176 22.74 16.28 21.94
CA GLY A 176 23.45 17.44 22.49
C GLY A 176 23.26 18.75 21.72
N SER A 177 22.21 18.88 20.91
CA SER A 177 21.93 20.12 20.17
C SER A 177 21.67 21.31 21.11
N MET A 178 22.38 22.43 20.90
CA MET A 178 22.18 23.67 21.67
C MET A 178 20.77 24.29 21.51
N ASN A 179 20.15 24.15 20.33
CA ASN A 179 18.79 24.60 20.06
C ASN A 179 17.97 23.50 19.36
N PRO A 180 17.41 22.53 20.10
CA PRO A 180 16.64 21.41 19.53
C PRO A 180 15.35 21.84 18.81
N THR A 181 14.78 22.99 19.17
CA THR A 181 13.50 23.50 18.66
C THR A 181 13.61 24.26 17.34
N VAL A 182 14.81 24.56 16.85
CA VAL A 182 15.00 25.31 15.59
C VAL A 182 14.36 24.62 14.38
N ILE A 183 14.24 23.29 14.45
CA ILE A 183 13.66 22.45 13.39
C ILE A 183 12.15 22.68 13.21
N VAL A 184 11.46 23.18 14.24
CA VAL A 184 9.99 23.35 14.24
C VAL A 184 9.56 24.25 13.09
N GLY A 185 10.19 25.42 12.94
CA GLY A 185 9.83 26.38 11.90
C GLY A 185 10.04 25.84 10.49
N THR A 186 11.19 25.19 10.25
CA THR A 186 11.52 24.59 8.94
C THR A 186 10.62 23.40 8.61
N SER A 187 10.26 22.59 9.60
CA SER A 187 9.38 21.43 9.41
C SER A 187 7.95 21.84 9.10
N ILE A 188 7.39 22.81 9.83
CA ILE A 188 6.05 23.33 9.53
C ILE A 188 6.00 23.92 8.13
N PHE A 189 7.01 24.72 7.77
CA PHE A 189 7.07 25.33 6.44
C PHE A 189 7.16 24.28 5.33
N GLY A 190 8.10 23.34 5.44
CA GLY A 190 8.27 22.27 4.45
C GLY A 190 7.01 21.40 4.30
N ALA A 191 6.40 21.00 5.43
CA ALA A 191 5.21 20.16 5.41
C ALA A 191 3.97 20.92 4.92
N SER A 192 3.88 22.23 5.17
CA SER A 192 2.82 23.08 4.62
C SER A 192 2.94 23.18 3.09
N CYS A 193 4.15 23.41 2.58
CA CYS A 193 4.42 23.40 1.14
C CYS A 193 4.06 22.05 0.52
N ALA A 194 4.49 20.95 1.14
CA ALA A 194 4.17 19.59 0.68
C ALA A 194 2.65 19.32 0.68
N THR A 195 1.94 19.77 1.71
CA THR A 195 0.49 19.60 1.82
C THR A 195 -0.25 20.39 0.74
N ILE A 196 0.13 21.64 0.50
CA ILE A 196 -0.47 22.48 -0.54
C ILE A 196 -0.23 21.87 -1.92
N VAL A 197 1.01 21.48 -2.23
CA VAL A 197 1.34 20.85 -3.52
C VAL A 197 0.60 19.53 -3.67
N GLY A 198 0.57 18.68 -2.65
CA GLY A 198 -0.11 17.38 -2.69
C GLY A 198 -1.61 17.52 -2.94
N ILE A 199 -2.29 18.40 -2.20
CA ILE A 199 -3.73 18.65 -2.39
C ILE A 199 -4.00 19.27 -3.77
N THR A 200 -3.18 20.25 -4.18
CA THR A 200 -3.37 20.94 -5.47
C THR A 200 -3.19 19.98 -6.63
N THR A 201 -2.13 19.17 -6.62
CA THR A 201 -1.89 18.15 -7.63
C THR A 201 -2.99 17.09 -7.65
N ALA A 202 -3.43 16.60 -6.49
CA ALA A 202 -4.53 15.64 -6.42
C ALA A 202 -5.82 16.20 -7.04
N LYS A 203 -6.16 17.46 -6.73
CA LYS A 203 -7.36 18.15 -7.25
C LYS A 203 -7.26 18.51 -8.73
N LEU A 204 -6.06 18.80 -9.24
CA LEU A 204 -5.83 19.05 -10.66
C LEU A 204 -5.96 17.75 -11.47
N LEU A 205 -5.33 16.66 -10.99
CA LEU A 205 -5.39 15.35 -11.64
C LEU A 205 -6.82 14.78 -11.63
N GLU A 206 -7.57 14.97 -10.54
CA GLU A 206 -8.98 14.60 -10.44
C GLU A 206 -9.86 15.21 -11.56
N LYS A 207 -9.50 16.41 -12.06
CA LYS A 207 -10.26 17.10 -13.11
C LYS A 207 -9.90 16.67 -14.53
N LEU A 208 -8.79 15.93 -14.72
CA LEU A 208 -8.38 15.51 -16.05
C LEU A 208 -9.24 14.33 -16.55
N PRO A 209 -9.70 14.35 -17.81
CA PRO A 209 -10.64 13.36 -18.34
C PRO A 209 -10.08 11.93 -18.37
N VAL A 210 -8.75 11.78 -18.40
CA VAL A 210 -8.05 10.48 -18.35
C VAL A 210 -8.31 9.74 -17.03
N TYR A 211 -8.40 10.47 -15.91
CA TYR A 211 -8.61 9.87 -14.58
C TYR A 211 -10.08 9.78 -14.17
N ARG A 212 -10.98 10.54 -14.82
CA ARG A 212 -12.43 10.49 -14.57
C ARG A 212 -13.06 9.16 -15.02
N ARG A 213 -12.57 8.55 -16.10
CA ARG A 213 -13.11 7.29 -16.66
C ARG A 213 -12.99 6.08 -15.74
N ALA A 214 -12.05 6.08 -14.79
CA ALA A 214 -11.86 4.95 -13.88
C ALA A 214 -12.99 4.79 -12.84
N LEU A 215 -13.83 5.81 -12.65
CA LEU A 215 -14.87 5.88 -11.62
C LEU A 215 -16.30 5.71 -12.17
N GLU A 216 -16.47 5.67 -13.49
CA GLU A 216 -17.75 5.31 -14.11
C GLU A 216 -17.96 3.80 -13.93
N PRO A 217 -19.16 3.33 -13.49
CA PRO A 217 -19.46 1.92 -13.53
C PRO A 217 -19.30 1.45 -14.98
N GLU A 218 -18.53 0.37 -15.20
CA GLU A 218 -18.57 -0.31 -16.48
C GLU A 218 -20.04 -0.59 -16.78
N ALA A 219 -20.55 -0.01 -17.87
CA ALA A 219 -21.85 -0.40 -18.38
C ALA A 219 -21.79 -1.93 -18.52
N GLU A 220 -22.71 -2.60 -17.83
CA GLU A 220 -22.94 -4.03 -17.90
C GLU A 220 -22.83 -4.43 -19.37
N SER A 221 -21.75 -5.13 -19.71
CA SER A 221 -21.51 -5.55 -21.09
C SER A 221 -22.65 -6.48 -21.46
N ASP A 222 -23.47 -5.99 -22.40
CA ASP A 222 -24.57 -6.66 -23.07
C ASP A 222 -24.31 -8.16 -23.30
N GLY A 223 -25.41 -8.91 -23.22
CA GLY A 223 -25.45 -10.35 -23.22
C GLY A 223 -24.60 -11.03 -24.31
N LEU A 224 -23.74 -11.93 -23.84
CA LEU A 224 -23.22 -13.05 -24.63
C LEU A 224 -22.85 -14.18 -23.66
N ASN A 225 -23.88 -14.77 -23.06
CA ASN A 225 -23.83 -16.19 -22.69
C ASN A 225 -25.24 -16.80 -22.75
N SER A 226 -25.89 -16.61 -23.89
CA SER A 226 -26.95 -17.50 -24.35
C SER A 226 -26.30 -18.76 -24.92
N GLU A 227 -26.70 -19.90 -24.36
CA GLU A 227 -26.60 -21.24 -24.94
C GLU A 227 -25.20 -21.88 -25.03
N GLU A 228 -24.81 -22.55 -23.95
CA GLU A 228 -24.20 -23.88 -24.08
C GLU A 228 -24.88 -24.83 -23.08
N LYS A 229 -26.12 -25.21 -23.39
CA LYS A 229 -26.74 -26.43 -22.88
C LYS A 229 -25.93 -27.60 -23.43
N ARG A 230 -25.10 -28.24 -22.62
CA ARG A 230 -24.60 -29.59 -22.92
C ARG A 230 -25.78 -30.57 -22.88
N PRO A 231 -26.03 -31.35 -23.94
CA PRO A 231 -26.95 -32.47 -23.87
C PRO A 231 -26.26 -33.67 -23.23
N ASP A 232 -27.10 -34.48 -22.58
CA ASP A 232 -26.91 -35.88 -22.22
C ASP A 232 -25.94 -36.25 -21.09
N ASP A 233 -26.55 -36.50 -19.92
CA ASP A 233 -26.28 -37.70 -19.12
C ASP A 233 -27.62 -38.23 -18.60
N LYS A 234 -28.30 -39.01 -19.44
CA LYS A 234 -29.25 -40.03 -19.00
C LYS A 234 -28.49 -41.35 -19.01
N GLU A 235 -28.12 -41.88 -17.85
CA GLU A 235 -28.19 -43.32 -17.57
C GLU A 235 -27.83 -43.68 -16.11
N SER A 236 -28.46 -44.76 -15.66
CA SER A 236 -28.37 -45.45 -14.37
C SER A 236 -29.15 -44.87 -13.18
N GLY A 237 -30.19 -45.61 -12.79
CA GLY A 237 -30.97 -45.40 -11.56
C GLY A 237 -32.36 -46.04 -11.61
N SER A 238 -32.44 -47.32 -11.97
CA SER A 238 -33.49 -48.21 -11.45
C SER A 238 -33.02 -48.83 -10.14
#